data_AF-A0A173TWV4-F1
#
_entry.id   AF-A0A173TWV4-F1
#
_cell.length_a   1.000
_cell.length_b   1.000
_cell.length_c   1.000
_cell.angle_alpha   90.00
_cell.angle_beta   90.00
_cell.angle_gamma   90.00
#
_symmetry.space_group_name_H-M   'P 1'
#
loop_
_entity.id
_entity.type
_entity.pdbx_description
1 polymer ?
#
loop_
_entity_poly.entity_id
_entity_poly.type
_entity_poly.pdbx_seq_one_letter_code
_entity_poly.pdbx_strand_id
1 'polypeptide(L)'
;MAINIPLVHISDLTEKKTISDDDYMLTGGSTASKVKWSTIVSLIKTKLGIGNIEDSISKIQSDISTLNSDFSSLQYKDYGIDGFAIKINSQLAMIYMWYGKSLTGGNTNQTLLTLPNGITFNNEVFTPCEIIDGSWTPRGNTGYITIHNNTVDIRCKDTTSYGVVIANVIVPASYINIP
;
A
#
# COMPACT_ATOMS: atom_id res chain seq x y z
N MET A 1 70.19 -39.08 -8.38
CA MET A 1 69.84 -37.84 -7.65
C MET A 1 68.65 -38.19 -6.76
N ALA A 2 68.87 -38.36 -5.46
CA ALA A 2 67.78 -38.70 -4.54
C ALA A 2 67.00 -37.42 -4.20
N ILE A 3 65.71 -37.40 -4.51
CA ILE A 3 64.81 -36.30 -4.12
C ILE A 3 64.41 -36.58 -2.67
N ASN A 4 64.90 -35.76 -1.75
CA ASN A 4 64.50 -35.82 -0.34
C ASN A 4 63.16 -35.10 -0.20
N ILE A 5 62.05 -35.85 -0.19
CA ILE A 5 60.72 -35.28 0.04
C ILE A 5 60.52 -35.22 1.57
N PRO A 6 60.28 -34.04 2.15
CA PRO A 6 60.00 -33.94 3.58
C PRO A 6 58.73 -34.71 3.93
N LEU A 7 58.83 -35.66 4.87
CA LEU A 7 57.66 -36.23 5.53
C LEU A 7 57.16 -35.22 6.57
N VAL A 8 55.93 -34.75 6.39
CA VAL A 8 55.23 -33.94 7.39
C VAL A 8 54.24 -34.85 8.11
N HIS A 9 54.39 -35.02 9.43
CA HIS A 9 53.41 -35.74 10.22
C HIS A 9 52.22 -34.84 10.53
N ILE A 10 51.01 -35.41 10.52
CA ILE A 10 49.78 -34.66 10.79
C ILE A 10 49.75 -34.04 12.20
N SER A 11 50.48 -34.65 13.16
CA SER A 11 50.67 -34.14 14.51
C SER A 11 51.41 -32.80 14.57
N ASP A 12 52.18 -32.49 13.52
CA ASP A 12 53.05 -31.31 13.47
C ASP A 12 52.34 -30.14 12.77
N LEU A 13 51.14 -30.37 12.23
CA LEU A 13 50.33 -29.35 11.59
C LEU A 13 49.60 -28.50 12.65
N THR A 14 49.59 -27.20 12.44
CA THR A 14 48.78 -26.28 13.24
C THR A 14 47.32 -26.39 12.84
N GLU A 15 46.43 -26.55 13.83
CA GLU A 15 44.99 -26.56 13.59
C GLU A 15 44.53 -25.22 13.01
N LYS A 16 43.80 -25.28 11.90
CA LYS A 16 43.20 -24.10 11.27
C LYS A 16 41.85 -23.80 11.94
N LYS A 17 41.72 -22.64 12.57
CA LYS A 17 40.48 -22.25 13.29
C LYS A 17 39.40 -21.63 12.41
N THR A 18 39.75 -21.26 11.18
CA THR A 18 38.82 -20.69 10.19
C THR A 18 39.10 -21.32 8.83
N ILE A 19 38.03 -21.72 8.13
CA ILE A 19 38.11 -22.34 6.80
C ILE A 19 37.45 -21.41 5.79
N SER A 20 38.11 -21.21 4.65
CA SER A 20 37.63 -20.46 3.49
C SER A 20 37.11 -21.41 2.42
N ASP A 21 36.28 -20.89 1.51
CA ASP A 21 35.76 -21.63 0.35
C ASP A 21 36.85 -22.10 -0.62
N ASP A 22 38.03 -21.47 -0.57
CA ASP A 22 39.23 -21.82 -1.34
C ASP A 22 40.08 -22.92 -0.70
N ASP A 23 39.82 -23.28 0.56
CA ASP A 23 40.51 -24.38 1.23
C ASP A 23 40.11 -25.74 0.66
N TYR A 24 40.97 -26.74 0.87
CA TYR A 24 40.74 -28.11 0.43
C TYR A 24 40.65 -29.06 1.61
N MET A 25 39.69 -29.98 1.54
CA MET A 25 39.66 -31.19 2.37
C MET A 25 40.32 -32.33 1.61
N LEU A 26 41.19 -33.09 2.28
CA LEU A 26 41.72 -34.33 1.75
C LEU A 26 40.76 -35.48 2.07
N THR A 27 40.48 -36.31 1.09
CA THR A 27 39.60 -37.48 1.20
C THR A 27 40.32 -38.74 0.73
N GLY A 28 40.02 -39.88 1.33
CA GLY A 28 40.60 -41.18 0.96
C GLY A 28 41.92 -41.52 1.66
N GLY A 29 42.38 -42.77 1.49
CA GLY A 29 43.62 -43.31 2.05
C GLY A 29 44.74 -43.34 1.01
N SER A 30 45.02 -44.53 0.46
CA SER A 30 46.08 -44.73 -0.56
C SER A 30 45.83 -44.01 -1.90
N THR A 31 44.61 -43.54 -2.17
CA THR A 31 44.20 -42.79 -3.37
C THR A 31 43.67 -41.39 -3.01
N ALA A 32 44.37 -40.68 -2.13
CA ALA A 32 43.93 -39.40 -1.60
C ALA A 32 43.57 -38.39 -2.70
N SER A 33 42.44 -37.71 -2.55
CA SER A 33 41.94 -36.67 -3.45
C SER A 33 41.64 -35.39 -2.67
N LYS A 34 41.94 -34.24 -3.28
CA LYS A 34 41.59 -32.92 -2.74
C LYS A 34 40.21 -32.50 -3.24
N VAL A 35 39.35 -32.06 -2.33
CA VAL A 35 38.02 -31.53 -2.63
C VAL A 35 37.94 -30.12 -2.06
N LYS A 36 37.50 -29.14 -2.87
CA LYS A 36 37.30 -27.78 -2.36
C LYS A 36 36.24 -27.76 -1.25
N TRP A 37 36.48 -26.97 -0.22
CA TRP A 37 35.54 -26.81 0.89
C TRP A 37 34.17 -26.31 0.39
N SER A 38 34.17 -25.35 -0.54
CA SER A 38 32.95 -24.87 -1.22
C SER A 38 32.12 -25.98 -1.89
N THR A 39 32.77 -27.00 -2.47
CA THR A 39 32.08 -28.17 -3.05
C THR A 39 31.38 -29.00 -1.97
N ILE A 40 32.04 -29.22 -0.83
CA ILE A 40 31.46 -29.96 0.30
C ILE A 40 30.26 -29.20 0.88
N VAL A 41 30.40 -27.89 1.10
CA VAL A 41 29.32 -27.03 1.58
C VAL A 41 28.10 -27.10 0.65
N SER A 42 28.31 -27.01 -0.67
CA SER A 42 27.23 -27.12 -1.66
C SER A 42 26.52 -28.49 -1.62
N LEU A 43 27.26 -29.59 -1.51
CA LEU A 43 26.69 -30.93 -1.40
C LEU A 43 25.88 -31.12 -0.12
N ILE A 44 26.38 -30.60 1.01
CA ILE A 44 25.66 -30.62 2.29
C ILE A 44 24.37 -29.80 2.17
N LYS A 45 24.46 -28.57 1.66
CA LYS A 45 23.28 -27.71 1.44
C LYS A 45 22.23 -28.40 0.58
N THR A 46 22.65 -29.09 -0.48
CA THR A 46 21.75 -29.82 -1.38
C THR A 46 21.12 -31.03 -0.68
N LYS A 47 21.92 -31.88 -0.03
CA LYS A 47 21.42 -33.09 0.66
C LYS A 47 20.49 -32.77 1.83
N LEU A 48 20.73 -31.67 2.53
CA LEU A 48 19.90 -31.22 3.63
C LEU A 48 18.75 -30.31 3.17
N GLY A 49 18.64 -30.01 1.87
CA GLY A 49 17.61 -29.11 1.32
C GLY A 49 17.75 -27.64 1.73
N ILE A 50 18.88 -27.24 2.32
CA ILE A 50 19.13 -25.89 2.82
C ILE A 50 19.15 -24.87 1.68
N GLY A 51 19.71 -25.22 0.52
CA GLY A 51 19.73 -24.30 -0.64
C GLY A 51 18.33 -23.89 -1.08
N ASN A 52 17.38 -24.83 -1.13
CA ASN A 52 15.99 -24.55 -1.46
C ASN A 52 15.30 -23.69 -0.39
N ILE A 53 15.70 -23.84 0.88
CA ILE A 53 15.18 -23.05 2.00
C ILE A 53 15.68 -21.60 1.90
N GLU A 54 16.97 -21.38 1.59
CA GLU A 54 17.54 -20.05 1.39
C GLU A 54 16.78 -19.28 0.30
N ASP A 55 16.59 -19.90 -0.88
CA ASP A 55 15.84 -19.29 -1.99
C ASP A 55 14.38 -19.03 -1.64
N SER A 56 13.73 -19.97 -0.95
CA SER A 56 12.33 -19.83 -0.52
C SER A 56 12.15 -18.68 0.46
N ILE A 57 13.07 -18.52 1.43
CA ILE A 57 13.05 -17.42 2.38
C ILE A 57 13.23 -16.09 1.65
N SER A 58 14.18 -15.99 0.72
CA SER A 58 14.38 -14.78 -0.08
C SER A 58 13.14 -14.41 -0.88
N LYS A 59 12.46 -15.38 -1.49
CA LYS A 59 11.20 -15.15 -2.19
C LYS A 59 10.08 -14.67 -1.25
N ILE A 60 9.90 -15.34 -0.10
CA ILE A 60 8.92 -14.95 0.91
C ILE A 60 9.16 -13.51 1.39
N GLN A 61 10.41 -13.12 1.61
CA GLN A 61 10.76 -11.74 2.00
C GLN A 61 10.34 -10.73 0.93
N SER A 62 10.61 -11.04 -0.35
CA SER A 62 10.17 -10.20 -1.48
C SER A 62 8.65 -10.08 -1.59
N ASP A 63 7.95 -11.20 -1.42
CA ASP A 63 6.48 -11.24 -1.48
C ASP A 63 5.87 -10.43 -0.31
N ILE A 64 6.43 -10.55 0.90
CA ILE A 64 6.03 -9.74 2.07
C ILE A 64 6.27 -8.25 1.84
N SER A 65 7.42 -7.88 1.28
CA SER A 65 7.71 -6.48 0.95
C SER A 65 6.71 -5.90 -0.05
N THR A 66 6.32 -6.69 -1.05
CA THR A 66 5.30 -6.29 -2.05
C THR A 66 3.94 -6.12 -1.38
N LEU A 67 3.49 -7.10 -0.59
CA LEU A 67 2.23 -7.03 0.15
C LEU A 67 2.15 -5.81 1.09
N ASN A 68 3.25 -5.50 1.79
CA ASN A 68 3.30 -4.33 2.66
C ASN A 68 3.16 -3.02 1.87
N SER A 69 3.83 -2.91 0.72
CA SER A 69 3.70 -1.75 -0.17
C SER A 69 2.26 -1.59 -0.68
N ASP A 70 1.66 -2.68 -1.14
CA ASP A 70 0.28 -2.67 -1.64
C ASP A 70 -0.70 -2.25 -0.53
N PHE A 71 -0.57 -2.85 0.67
CA PHE A 71 -1.38 -2.50 1.83
C PHE A 71 -1.25 -1.03 2.21
N SER A 72 -0.02 -0.50 2.29
CA SER A 72 0.22 0.92 2.58
C SER A 72 -0.44 1.84 1.56
N SER A 73 -0.49 1.47 0.28
CA SER A 73 -1.13 2.26 -0.76
C SER A 73 -2.67 2.31 -0.64
N LEU A 74 -3.26 1.27 -0.05
CA LEU A 74 -4.71 1.14 0.12
C LEU A 74 -5.23 1.76 1.43
N GLN A 75 -4.34 2.18 2.32
CA GLN A 75 -4.73 2.87 3.55
C GLN A 75 -5.41 4.20 3.22
N TYR A 76 -6.61 4.37 3.78
CA TYR A 76 -7.39 5.58 3.60
C TYR A 76 -6.83 6.70 4.46
N LYS A 77 -6.69 7.87 3.85
CA LYS A 77 -6.49 9.13 4.55
C LYS A 77 -7.80 9.89 4.61
N ASP A 78 -8.05 10.53 5.74
CA ASP A 78 -9.24 11.32 6.00
C ASP A 78 -8.94 12.82 5.84
N TYR A 79 -9.78 13.51 5.07
CA TYR A 79 -9.73 14.96 4.89
C TYR A 79 -11.14 15.55 4.97
N GLY A 80 -11.27 16.83 5.33
CA GLY A 80 -12.56 17.51 5.27
C GLY A 80 -12.80 18.49 6.41
N ILE A 81 -14.07 18.81 6.60
CA ILE A 81 -14.63 19.65 7.66
C ILE A 81 -15.92 19.01 8.19
N ASP A 82 -16.50 19.60 9.23
CA ASP A 82 -17.82 19.18 9.67
C ASP A 82 -18.83 19.29 8.51
N GLY A 83 -19.56 18.20 8.26
CA GLY A 83 -20.52 18.09 7.15
C GLY A 83 -19.94 17.68 5.79
N PHE A 84 -18.62 17.54 5.63
CA PHE A 84 -17.99 17.07 4.38
C PHE A 84 -16.70 16.32 4.67
N ALA A 85 -16.62 15.03 4.34
CA ALA A 85 -15.43 14.20 4.53
C ALA A 85 -15.03 13.46 3.24
N ILE A 86 -13.73 13.35 3.01
CA ILE A 86 -13.11 12.55 1.96
C ILE A 86 -12.26 11.48 2.62
N LYS A 87 -12.51 10.22 2.28
CA LYS A 87 -11.62 9.09 2.56
C LYS A 87 -10.97 8.67 1.25
N ILE A 88 -9.66 8.81 1.11
CA ILE A 88 -8.94 8.55 -0.15
C ILE A 88 -7.77 7.59 0.04
N ASN A 89 -7.56 6.69 -0.93
CA ASN A 89 -6.35 5.89 -1.06
C ASN A 89 -5.74 6.04 -2.46
N SER A 90 -4.78 5.20 -2.84
CA SER A 90 -4.12 5.28 -4.16
C SER A 90 -5.06 5.06 -5.36
N GLN A 91 -6.24 4.48 -5.16
CA GLN A 91 -7.15 4.07 -6.24
C GLN A 91 -8.41 4.92 -6.30
N LEU A 92 -9.04 5.16 -5.15
CA LEU A 92 -10.37 5.77 -5.07
C LEU A 92 -10.50 6.75 -3.90
N ALA A 93 -11.46 7.64 -4.04
CA ALA A 93 -11.91 8.56 -3.00
C ALA A 93 -13.41 8.37 -2.74
N MET A 94 -13.76 8.20 -1.47
CA MET A 94 -15.12 8.18 -0.97
C MET A 94 -15.42 9.53 -0.33
N ILE A 95 -16.48 10.19 -0.78
CA ILE A 95 -16.88 11.50 -0.28
C ILE A 95 -18.24 11.35 0.41
N TYR A 96 -18.30 11.83 1.64
CA TYR A 96 -19.47 11.81 2.52
C TYR A 96 -19.89 13.24 2.82
N MET A 97 -21.17 13.56 2.62
CA MET A 97 -21.71 14.89 2.84
C MET A 97 -22.93 14.83 3.76
N TRP A 98 -22.94 15.71 4.78
CA TRP A 98 -24.06 15.97 5.69
C TRP A 98 -24.06 17.45 6.06
N TYR A 99 -24.37 18.32 5.09
CA TYR A 99 -24.19 19.76 5.27
C TYR A 99 -25.54 20.49 5.42
N GLY A 100 -25.67 21.28 6.49
CA GLY A 100 -26.89 22.05 6.80
C GLY A 100 -26.92 23.43 6.15
N LYS A 101 -27.97 23.74 5.38
CA LYS A 101 -28.18 25.07 4.78
C LYS A 101 -29.65 25.33 4.44
N SER A 102 -30.06 26.59 4.43
CA SER A 102 -31.30 26.98 3.76
C SER A 102 -31.13 26.83 2.24
N LEU A 103 -32.10 26.23 1.56
CA LEU A 103 -32.03 25.96 0.13
C LEU A 103 -33.21 26.61 -0.58
N THR A 104 -32.94 27.23 -1.72
CA THR A 104 -33.96 27.75 -2.63
C THR A 104 -34.33 26.67 -3.64
N GLY A 105 -35.62 26.34 -3.72
CA GLY A 105 -36.17 25.39 -4.70
C GLY A 105 -36.28 26.00 -6.10
N GLY A 106 -36.85 25.23 -7.03
CA GLY A 106 -36.98 25.62 -8.44
C GLY A 106 -35.86 25.10 -9.35
N ASN A 107 -35.07 24.14 -8.87
CA ASN A 107 -33.96 23.51 -9.61
C ASN A 107 -32.88 24.49 -10.09
N THR A 108 -32.66 25.58 -9.34
CA THR A 108 -31.58 26.53 -9.61
C THR A 108 -30.29 26.12 -8.91
N ASN A 109 -29.15 26.36 -9.57
CA ASN A 109 -27.82 26.14 -8.98
C ASN A 109 -27.59 27.10 -7.82
N GLN A 110 -27.15 26.57 -6.69
CA GLN A 110 -26.69 27.37 -5.55
C GLN A 110 -25.51 26.68 -4.86
N THR A 111 -24.53 27.45 -4.40
CA THR A 111 -23.38 26.88 -3.69
C THR A 111 -23.79 26.38 -2.32
N LEU A 112 -23.53 25.11 -2.05
CA LEU A 112 -23.71 24.48 -0.74
C LEU A 112 -22.53 24.85 0.16
N LEU A 113 -21.31 24.52 -0.28
CA LEU A 113 -20.07 24.84 0.41
C LEU A 113 -18.89 25.10 -0.54
N THR A 114 -17.87 25.79 -0.02
CA THR A 114 -16.56 25.91 -0.65
C THR A 114 -15.57 25.05 0.14
N LEU A 115 -14.86 24.16 -0.55
CA LEU A 115 -13.96 23.19 0.03
C LEU A 115 -12.76 23.90 0.69
N PRO A 116 -12.41 23.50 1.92
CA PRO A 116 -11.32 24.11 2.68
C PRO A 116 -9.95 23.58 2.22
N ASN A 117 -8.89 24.20 2.75
CA ASN A 117 -7.54 23.64 2.74
C ASN A 117 -7.03 23.22 1.36
N GLY A 118 -7.32 23.98 0.29
CA GLY A 118 -6.79 23.72 -1.05
C GLY A 118 -7.28 22.43 -1.71
N ILE A 119 -8.30 21.76 -1.14
CA ILE A 119 -8.93 20.59 -1.78
C ILE A 119 -9.60 21.05 -3.07
N THR A 120 -9.23 20.42 -4.18
CA THR A 120 -9.78 20.72 -5.51
C THR A 120 -10.12 19.45 -6.27
N PHE A 121 -11.07 19.55 -7.18
CA PHE A 121 -11.50 18.50 -8.08
C PHE A 121 -11.10 18.86 -9.51
N ASN A 122 -10.28 17.99 -10.12
CA ASN A 122 -9.83 18.14 -11.52
C ASN A 122 -10.95 17.87 -12.52
N ASN A 123 -11.90 17.02 -12.12
CA ASN A 123 -13.03 16.61 -12.93
C ASN A 123 -14.31 16.90 -12.17
N GLU A 124 -15.36 17.31 -12.89
CA GLU A 124 -16.68 17.52 -12.31
C GLU A 124 -17.28 16.19 -11.84
N VAL A 125 -17.87 16.19 -10.65
CA VAL A 125 -18.54 15.04 -10.06
C VAL A 125 -20.01 15.37 -9.86
N PHE A 126 -20.88 14.52 -10.39
CA PHE A 126 -22.32 14.66 -10.27
C PHE A 126 -22.90 13.50 -9.44
N THR A 127 -23.73 13.80 -8.44
CA THR A 127 -24.38 12.78 -7.62
C THR A 127 -25.76 13.21 -7.14
N PRO A 128 -26.77 12.32 -7.08
CA PRO A 128 -28.03 12.64 -6.42
C PRO A 128 -27.83 12.83 -4.90
N CYS A 129 -28.72 13.59 -4.27
CA CYS A 129 -28.74 13.80 -2.83
C CYS A 129 -30.16 13.75 -2.27
N GLU A 130 -30.25 13.43 -0.98
CA GLU A 130 -31.46 13.56 -0.18
C GLU A 130 -31.37 14.82 0.69
N ILE A 131 -32.50 15.51 0.84
CA ILE A 131 -32.60 16.70 1.68
C ILE A 131 -33.58 16.39 2.80
N ILE A 132 -33.03 16.22 4.00
CA ILE A 132 -33.79 16.02 5.24
C ILE A 132 -33.95 17.35 5.96
N ASP A 133 -34.86 17.42 6.93
CA ASP A 133 -34.94 18.59 7.80
C ASP A 133 -33.96 18.55 8.98
N GLY A 134 -33.95 19.61 9.79
CA GLY A 134 -33.10 19.70 10.99
C GLY A 134 -33.42 18.68 12.08
N SER A 135 -34.50 17.89 11.95
CA SER A 135 -34.83 16.78 12.84
C SER A 135 -34.45 15.41 12.25
N TRP A 136 -33.63 15.39 11.20
CA TRP A 136 -33.18 14.18 10.51
C TRP A 136 -34.31 13.34 9.89
N THR A 137 -35.41 14.01 9.54
CA THR A 137 -36.56 13.35 8.92
C THR A 137 -36.57 13.56 7.40
N PRO A 138 -36.65 12.48 6.60
CA PRO A 138 -36.90 12.56 5.17
C PRO A 138 -38.17 13.33 4.84
N ARG A 139 -38.05 14.41 4.05
CA ARG A 139 -39.20 15.19 3.57
C ARG A 139 -39.62 14.86 2.14
N GLY A 140 -38.97 13.87 1.51
CA GLY A 140 -39.17 13.55 0.09
C GLY A 140 -38.60 14.59 -0.88
N ASN A 141 -37.84 15.58 -0.39
CA ASN A 141 -37.11 16.51 -1.23
C ASN A 141 -35.77 15.88 -1.62
N THR A 142 -35.53 15.77 -2.92
CA THR A 142 -34.29 15.25 -3.49
C THR A 142 -33.66 16.31 -4.37
N GLY A 143 -32.36 16.19 -4.56
CA GLY A 143 -31.61 17.13 -5.36
C GLY A 143 -30.44 16.48 -6.07
N TYR A 144 -29.66 17.32 -6.74
CA TYR A 144 -28.42 16.93 -7.37
C TYR A 144 -27.29 17.81 -6.88
N ILE A 145 -26.16 17.19 -6.57
CA ILE A 145 -24.92 17.86 -6.23
C ILE A 145 -23.99 17.81 -7.42
N THR A 146 -23.34 18.94 -7.65
CA THR A 146 -22.22 19.07 -8.57
C THR A 146 -21.01 19.55 -7.80
N ILE A 147 -19.93 18.78 -7.81
CA ILE A 147 -18.64 19.18 -7.25
C ILE A 147 -17.72 19.54 -8.41
N HIS A 148 -17.21 20.76 -8.41
CA HIS A 148 -16.26 21.24 -9.43
C HIS A 148 -15.24 22.16 -8.77
N ASN A 149 -13.96 21.99 -9.15
CA ASN A 149 -12.86 22.71 -8.54
C ASN A 149 -12.91 22.63 -6.99
N ASN A 150 -13.05 23.75 -6.30
CA ASN A 150 -13.16 23.80 -4.84
C ASN A 150 -14.60 24.09 -4.37
N THR A 151 -15.62 23.87 -5.19
CA THR A 151 -17.00 24.22 -4.87
C THR A 151 -17.93 23.02 -4.97
N VAL A 152 -18.86 22.94 -4.03
CA VAL A 152 -19.98 21.99 -4.03
C VAL A 152 -21.25 22.79 -4.22
N ASP A 153 -21.91 22.59 -5.34
CA ASP A 153 -23.19 23.22 -5.67
C ASP A 153 -24.33 22.20 -5.57
N ILE A 154 -25.54 22.68 -5.29
CA ILE A 154 -26.75 21.88 -5.18
C ILE A 154 -27.91 22.50 -5.99
N ARG A 155 -28.76 21.64 -6.55
CA ARG A 155 -30.09 21.98 -7.06
C ARG A 155 -31.14 21.13 -6.37
N CYS A 156 -32.25 21.73 -5.96
CA CYS A 156 -33.40 21.02 -5.41
C CYS A 156 -34.72 21.58 -5.92
N LYS A 157 -35.78 20.77 -5.87
CA LYS A 157 -37.10 21.17 -6.35
C LYS A 157 -37.79 22.11 -5.37
N ASP A 158 -37.79 21.74 -4.08
CA ASP A 158 -38.54 22.46 -3.06
C ASP A 158 -37.64 23.33 -2.18
N THR A 159 -38.13 24.51 -1.82
CA THR A 159 -37.45 25.44 -0.90
C THR A 159 -37.53 24.92 0.53
N THR A 160 -36.42 24.98 1.27
CA THR A 160 -36.38 24.68 2.70
C THR A 160 -35.64 25.78 3.47
N SER A 161 -36.24 26.23 4.59
CA SER A 161 -35.62 27.20 5.48
C SER A 161 -34.40 26.64 6.23
N TYR A 162 -34.33 25.32 6.38
CA TYR A 162 -33.16 24.62 6.91
C TYR A 162 -33.21 23.14 6.50
N GLY A 163 -32.37 22.75 5.54
CA GLY A 163 -32.21 21.37 5.10
C GLY A 163 -30.81 20.86 5.37
N VAL A 164 -30.68 19.58 5.75
CA VAL A 164 -29.40 18.88 5.76
C VAL A 164 -29.32 18.08 4.48
N VAL A 165 -28.29 18.35 3.69
CA VAL A 165 -28.01 17.67 2.43
C VAL A 165 -27.18 16.43 2.73
N ILE A 166 -27.70 15.26 2.39
CA ILE A 166 -27.01 13.98 2.50
C ILE A 166 -26.68 13.46 1.11
N ALA A 167 -25.40 13.17 0.89
CA ALA A 167 -24.96 12.47 -0.31
C ALA A 167 -23.64 11.75 -0.09
N ASN A 168 -23.48 10.66 -0.84
CA ASN A 168 -22.27 9.87 -0.88
C ASN A 168 -21.84 9.71 -2.34
N VAL A 169 -20.54 9.80 -2.60
CA VAL A 169 -20.02 9.57 -3.95
C VAL A 169 -18.66 8.90 -3.89
N ILE A 170 -18.41 8.01 -4.85
CA ILE A 170 -17.13 7.32 -5.01
C ILE A 170 -16.58 7.70 -6.38
N VAL A 171 -15.34 8.19 -6.40
CA VAL A 171 -14.64 8.59 -7.61
C VAL A 171 -13.21 8.05 -7.63
N PRO A 172 -12.55 7.97 -8.79
CA PRO A 172 -11.12 7.69 -8.83
C PRO A 172 -10.31 8.70 -8.01
N ALA A 173 -9.26 8.27 -7.32
CA ALA A 173 -8.42 9.15 -6.49
C ALA A 173 -7.84 10.32 -7.31
N SER A 174 -7.56 10.10 -8.59
CA SER A 174 -7.03 11.11 -9.51
C SER A 174 -7.98 12.30 -9.76
N TYR A 175 -9.25 12.20 -9.37
CA TYR A 175 -10.21 13.29 -9.52
C TYR A 175 -9.98 14.40 -8.48
N ILE A 176 -9.31 14.09 -7.37
CA ILE A 176 -9.16 15.00 -6.23
C ILE A 176 -7.68 15.32 -6.04
N ASN A 177 -7.36 16.61 -5.96
CA ASN A 177 -6.08 17.05 -5.43
C ASN A 177 -6.27 17.44 -3.96
N ILE A 178 -5.40 16.89 -3.12
CA ILE A 178 -5.34 17.18 -1.69
C ILE A 178 -3.91 17.60 -1.36
N PRO A 179 -3.70 18.62 -0.50
CA PRO A 179 -2.35 19.04 -0.11
C PRO A 179 -1.55 17.97 0.66
#